data_AF-A0A231QJZ4-F1
#
_entry.id   AF-A0A231QJZ4-F1
#
_cell.length_a   1.000
_cell.length_b   1.000
_cell.length_c   1.000
_cell.angle_alpha   90.00
_cell.angle_beta   90.00
_cell.angle_gamma   90.00
#
_symmetry.space_group_name_H-M   'P 1'
#
loop_
_entity.id
_entity.type
_entity.pdbx_description
1 polymer ?
#
loop_
_entity_poly.entity_id
_entity_poly.type
_entity_poly.pdbx_seq_one_letter_code
_entity_poly.pdbx_strand_id
1 'polypeptide(L)' 'MSGRTNFTWEQRIEAVEMYLSGNYSYTEVAGKFGTIISTLKNWISSYKNNGIDGLKEPHTWRNYPLELKYAAVNEK' A
#
# COMPACT_ATOMS: atom_id res chain seq x y z
N MET A 1 -15.09 18.83 -1.44
CA MET A 1 -14.79 17.57 -2.16
C MET A 1 -13.65 16.87 -1.43
N SER A 2 -13.94 15.83 -0.66
CA SER A 2 -12.90 14.98 -0.06
C SER A 2 -13.17 13.55 -0.53
N GLY A 3 -12.92 13.33 -1.82
CA GLY A 3 -12.90 11.98 -2.37
C GLY A 3 -11.58 11.37 -1.93
N ARG A 4 -11.63 10.38 -1.03
CA ARG A 4 -10.50 9.47 -0.85
C ARG A 4 -10.26 8.81 -2.20
N THR A 5 -9.25 9.27 -2.93
CA THR A 5 -8.77 8.60 -4.14
C THR A 5 -8.28 7.22 -3.70
N ASN A 6 -9.12 6.20 -3.88
CA ASN A 6 -8.74 4.82 -3.67
C ASN A 6 -7.79 4.43 -4.82
N PHE A 7 -6.49 4.57 -4.58
CA PHE A 7 -5.47 4.10 -5.50
C PHE A 7 -5.46 2.58 -5.48
N THR A 8 -5.75 1.97 -6.63
CA THR A 8 -5.66 0.50 -6.81
C THR A 8 -4.21 0.03 -6.71
N TRP A 9 -4.02 -1.24 -6.34
CA TRP A 9 -2.69 -1.84 -6.18
C TRP A 9 -1.81 -1.67 -7.43
N GLU A 10 -2.41 -1.80 -8.61
CA GLU A 10 -1.75 -1.65 -9.92
C GLU A 10 -1.21 -0.22 -10.10
N GLN A 11 -2.01 0.79 -9.78
CA GLN A 11 -1.59 2.19 -9.88
C GLN A 11 -0.44 2.52 -8.93
N ARG A 12 -0.38 1.88 -7.76
CA ARG A 12 0.74 2.08 -6.82
C ARG A 12 2.02 1.47 -7.36
N ILE A 13 1.95 0.28 -7.92
CA ILE A 13 3.10 -0.40 -8.53
C ILE A 13 3.59 0.38 -9.72
N GLU A 14 2.69 0.74 -10.63
CA GLU A 14 3.04 1.49 -11.83
C GLU A 14 3.71 2.83 -11.47
N ALA A 15 3.21 3.54 -10.45
CA ALA A 15 3.83 4.77 -9.97
C ALA A 15 5.26 4.55 -9.39
N VAL A 16 5.46 3.47 -8.63
CA VAL A 16 6.78 3.14 -8.06
C VAL A 16 7.75 2.69 -9.16
N GLU A 17 7.31 1.85 -10.09
CA GLU A 17 8.12 1.41 -11.23
C GLU A 17 8.48 2.57 -12.16
N MET A 18 7.56 3.50 -12.43
CA MET A 18 7.86 4.71 -13.21
C MET A 18 8.95 5.56 -12.55
N TYR A 19 8.91 5.69 -11.23
CA TYR A 19 9.95 6.39 -10.49
C TYR A 19 11.29 5.62 -10.52
N LEU A 20 11.26 4.30 -10.30
CA LEU A 20 12.45 3.45 -10.31
C LEU A 20 13.10 3.33 -11.69
N SER A 21 12.30 3.47 -12.76
CA SER A 21 12.79 3.58 -14.13
C SER A 21 13.73 4.76 -14.35
N GLY A 22 13.75 5.74 -13.43
CA GLY A 22 14.63 6.91 -13.47
C GLY A 22 14.21 7.99 -14.47
N ASN A 23 13.08 7.78 -15.17
CA ASN A 23 12.58 8.68 -16.20
C ASN A 23 11.70 9.82 -15.67
N TYR A 24 11.25 9.74 -14.41
CA TYR A 24 10.30 10.70 -13.84
C TYR A 24 10.66 11.12 -12.42
N SER A 25 10.40 12.40 -12.13
CA SER A 25 10.54 13.00 -10.80
C SER A 25 9.34 12.65 -9.91
N TYR A 26 9.51 12.76 -8.58
CA TYR A 26 8.42 12.57 -7.62
C TYR A 26 7.18 13.42 -7.95
N THR A 27 7.38 14.67 -8.34
CA THR A 27 6.31 15.62 -8.73
C THR A 27 5.57 15.19 -9.99
N GLU A 28 6.29 14.68 -10.99
CA GLU A 28 5.71 14.24 -12.26
C GLU A 28 4.87 12.98 -12.06
N VAL A 29 5.41 12.00 -11.34
CA VAL A 29 4.66 10.78 -10.98
C VAL A 29 3.47 11.14 -10.10
N ALA A 30 3.66 11.99 -9.09
CA ALA A 30 2.58 12.47 -8.23
C ALA A 30 1.44 13.14 -9.03
N GLY A 31 1.79 14.03 -9.96
CA GLY A 31 0.81 14.71 -10.82
C GLY A 31 0.10 13.75 -11.78
N LYS A 32 0.82 12.80 -12.39
CA LYS A 32 0.28 11.84 -13.36
C LYS A 32 -0.76 10.92 -12.73
N PHE A 33 -0.49 10.45 -11.52
CA PHE A 33 -1.42 9.58 -10.78
C PHE A 33 -2.39 10.37 -9.91
N GLY A 34 -2.18 11.67 -9.68
CA GLY A 34 -2.96 12.46 -8.72
C GLY A 34 -2.68 12.10 -7.27
N THR A 35 -1.50 11.54 -6.98
CA THR A 35 -1.06 11.19 -5.62
C THR A 35 -0.20 12.31 -5.02
N ILE A 36 0.02 12.23 -3.71
CA ILE A 36 0.88 13.18 -3.00
C ILE A 36 2.30 12.60 -2.94
N ILE A 37 3.31 13.46 -3.07
CA ILE A 37 4.73 13.06 -3.02
C ILE A 37 5.07 12.28 -1.73
N SER A 38 4.48 12.66 -0.59
CA SER A 38 4.63 11.95 0.68
C SER A 38 4.10 10.52 0.62
N THR A 39 2.94 10.31 -0.01
CA THR A 39 2.37 8.97 -0.26
C THR A 39 3.29 8.15 -1.17
N LEU A 40 3.79 8.75 -2.25
CA LEU A 40 4.70 8.10 -3.19
C LEU A 40 6.02 7.68 -2.50
N LYS A 41 6.58 8.52 -1.63
CA LYS A 41 7.75 8.17 -0.81
C LYS A 41 7.50 6.97 0.10
N ASN A 42 6.33 6.91 0.74
CA ASN A 42 5.96 5.76 1.57
C ASN A 42 5.87 4.48 0.73
N TRP A 43 5.24 4.55 -0.44
CA TRP A 43 5.16 3.41 -1.38
C TRP A 43 6.54 2.92 -1.81
N ILE A 44 7.45 3.82 -2.20
CA ILE A 44 8.83 3.47 -2.57
C ILE A 44 9.58 2.87 -1.39
N SER A 45 9.41 3.41 -0.18
CA SER A 45 10.04 2.87 1.03
C SER A 45 9.55 1.46 1.35
N SER A 46 8.24 1.23 1.30
CA SER A 46 7.68 -0.11 1.50
C SER A 46 8.12 -1.08 0.40
N TYR A 47 8.21 -0.61 -0.85
CA TYR A 47 8.72 -1.39 -1.96
C TYR A 47 10.19 -1.78 -1.79
N LYS A 48 11.03 -0.88 -1.27
CA LYS A 48 12.44 -1.19 -1.00
C LYS A 48 12.64 -2.19 0.14
N ASN A 49 11.76 -2.17 1.15
CA ASN A 49 11.85 -3.08 2.30
C ASN A 49 11.24 -4.47 2.02
N ASN A 50 10.08 -4.51 1.35
CA ASN A 50 9.26 -5.71 1.21
C ASN A 50 8.92 -6.05 -0.25
N GLY A 51 9.48 -5.34 -1.23
CA GLY A 51 9.17 -5.52 -2.65
C GLY A 51 7.71 -5.18 -2.98
N ILE A 52 7.16 -5.88 -3.97
CA ILE A 52 5.75 -5.74 -4.38
C ILE A 52 4.79 -6.01 -3.21
N ASP A 53 5.16 -6.89 -2.28
CA ASP A 53 4.32 -7.23 -1.13
C ASP A 53 4.21 -6.08 -0.12
N GLY A 54 5.19 -5.17 -0.08
CA GLY A 54 5.12 -3.93 0.70
C GLY A 54 4.15 -2.88 0.15
N LEU A 55 3.78 -2.99 -1.13
CA LEU A 55 2.79 -2.13 -1.79
C LEU A 55 1.36 -2.66 -1.69
N LYS A 56 1.18 -3.95 -1.36
CA LYS A 56 -0.13 -4.44 -0.99
C LYS A 56 -0.60 -3.61 0.19
N GLU A 57 -1.78 -3.00 0.02
CA GLU A 57 -2.52 -2.50 1.17
C GLU A 57 -2.55 -3.60 2.23
N PRO A 58 -2.38 -3.26 3.52
CA PRO A 58 -2.63 -4.24 4.56
C PRO A 58 -4.09 -4.68 4.43
N HIS A 59 -4.31 -5.78 3.69
CA HIS A 59 -5.63 -6.39 3.54
C HIS A 59 -6.16 -6.88 4.89
N THR A 60 -5.29 -6.92 5.90
CA THR A 60 -5.68 -7.14 7.28
C THR A 60 -6.17 -5.85 7.91
N TRP A 61 -7.43 -5.50 7.63
CA TRP A 61 -8.29 -5.24 8.78
C TRP A 61 -8.26 -6.49 9.64
N ARG A 62 -7.38 -6.50 10.65
CA ARG A 62 -7.59 -7.18 11.93
C ARG A 62 -8.45 -8.43 11.82
N ASN A 63 -8.02 -9.43 11.03
CA ASN A 63 -8.61 -10.75 11.16
C ASN A 63 -7.94 -11.31 12.42
N TYR A 64 -8.49 -10.90 13.57
CA TYR A 64 -8.30 -11.60 14.83
C TYR A 64 -8.42 -13.08 14.48
N PRO A 65 -7.33 -13.87 14.55
CA PRO A 65 -7.41 -15.25 14.13
C PRO A 65 -8.52 -15.92 14.93
N LEU A 66 -9.56 -16.40 14.24
CA LEU A 66 -10.70 -17.11 14.84
C LEU A 66 -10.24 -18.26 15.76
N GLU A 67 -9.05 -18.79 15.48
CA GLU A 67 -8.29 -19.75 16.29
C GLU A 67 -8.28 -19.41 17.78
N LEU A 68 -8.14 -18.13 18.16
CA LEU A 68 -8.00 -17.74 19.57
C LEU A 68 -9.34 -17.61 20.30
N LYS A 69 -10.47 -17.53 19.58
CA LYS A 69 -11.81 -17.50 20.19
C LYS A 69 -12.29 -18.89 20.59
N TYR A 70 -11.94 -19.93 19.84
CA TYR A 70 -12.35 -21.30 20.15
C TYR A 70 -11.63 -21.88 21.37
N ALA A 71 -10.39 -21.46 21.62
CA ALA A 71 -9.62 -21.90 22.79
C ALA A 71 -10.23 -21.48 24.14
N ALA A 72 -11.05 -20.41 24.19
CA ALA A 72 -11.69 -19.94 25.42
C ALA A 72 -13.06 -20.60 25.72
N VAL A 73 -13.67 -21.29 24.74
CA VAL A 73 -15.04 -21.82 24.85
C VAL A 73 -15.06 -23.31 25.21
N ASN A 74 -13.93 -24.02 25.13
CA ASN A 74 -13.89 -25.47 25.35
C ASN A 74 -13.15 -25.93 26.63
N GLU A 75 -12.93 -25.04 27.60
CA GLU A 75 -12.60 -25.40 28.99
C GLU A 75 -13.80 -25.13 29.91
N LYS A 76 -14.86 -25.93 29.78
CA LYS A 76 -15.69 -26.35 30.92
C LYS A 76 -16.62 -27.50 30.59
#